data_AF-A0A1H4KE46-F1
#
_entry.id   AF-A0A1H4KE46-F1
#
_cell.length_a   1.000
_cell.length_b   1.000
_cell.length_c   1.000
_cell.angle_alpha   90.00
_cell.angle_beta   90.00
_cell.angle_gamma   90.00
#
_symmetry.space_group_name_H-M   'P 1'
#
loop_
_entity.id
_entity.type
_entity.pdbx_description
1 polymer ?
#
loop_
_entity_poly.entity_id
_entity_poly.type
_entity_poly.pdbx_seq_one_letter_code
_entity_poly.pdbx_strand_id
1 'polypeptide(L)'
;MTIACVYNDLAVREHCLDRSLAAYDGPVEVEYLPVDNTAHAFTSAGAALNHAARMARHEVVVMVHQDVYLHDLDQLARAAAALDDPRWGFLGANGVTSGRRSVGRLRDRVILIGDSAPDPVEVDTLDEVLVMARRDDLVAEPLSEDPELAWHAYAVEYALRTRARGRLVGAVDTAITHNSLTINLARLDEAHRHVADGYPDLTPIHTTCGTVAARPSRLRQLPLVREHGWRRRWLRESSAAARVTTALDIPVVLADIAHEVDLVDWSSDAPLRLVNLDRVGGFAAHAGRPEVLERRDRPILMEAVADLDGLRSSLSDVSPDEPVLVTGLSLEDLPQLRDVIEPERWMAGVQWDEVWLLGGPPALDPPLEWSRPQAVPLRARSRARVG
;
A
#
# COMPACT_ATOMS: atom_id res chain seq x y z
N MET A 1 23.77 3.64 -7.17
CA MET A 1 23.05 4.11 -5.95
C MET A 1 23.25 3.09 -4.84
N THR A 2 23.09 3.48 -3.58
CA THR A 2 23.13 2.54 -2.44
C THR A 2 21.72 2.24 -1.98
N ILE A 3 21.36 0.95 -1.89
CA ILE A 3 20.11 0.49 -1.28
C ILE A 3 20.43 -0.05 0.12
N ALA A 4 19.90 0.62 1.14
CA ALA A 4 20.03 0.25 2.54
C ALA A 4 18.71 -0.34 3.05
N CYS A 5 18.78 -1.52 3.67
CA CYS A 5 17.61 -2.20 4.21
C CYS A 5 17.90 -2.67 5.63
N VAL A 6 17.11 -2.20 6.59
CA VAL A 6 17.14 -2.73 7.96
C VAL A 6 16.13 -3.87 8.02
N TYR A 7 16.56 -5.03 8.49
CA TYR A 7 15.70 -6.20 8.57
C TYR A 7 15.71 -6.82 9.96
N ASN A 8 14.55 -7.29 10.39
CA ASN A 8 14.37 -8.07 11.61
C ASN A 8 13.82 -9.48 11.31
N ASP A 9 13.48 -9.75 10.06
CA ASP A 9 13.03 -11.03 9.56
C ASP A 9 13.76 -11.35 8.25
N LEU A 10 14.67 -12.32 8.32
CA LEU A 10 15.48 -12.72 7.18
C LEU A 10 14.62 -13.31 6.05
N ALA A 11 13.60 -14.11 6.39
CA ALA A 11 12.78 -14.79 5.39
C ALA A 11 11.96 -13.78 4.59
N VAL A 12 11.40 -12.76 5.27
CA VAL A 12 10.67 -11.67 4.60
C VAL A 12 11.57 -10.91 3.62
N ARG A 13 12.80 -10.56 4.06
CA ARG A 13 13.79 -9.87 3.22
C ARG A 13 14.18 -10.69 2.00
N GLU A 14 14.47 -11.98 2.20
CA GLU A 14 14.87 -12.92 1.14
C GLU A 14 13.77 -13.08 0.10
N HIS A 15 12.51 -13.16 0.53
CA HIS A 15 11.37 -13.36 -0.38
C HIS A 15 10.95 -12.10 -1.15
N CYS A 16 11.25 -10.92 -0.62
CA CYS A 16 10.89 -9.64 -1.23
C CYS A 16 12.11 -8.96 -1.85
N LEU A 17 12.88 -8.23 -1.03
CA LEU A 17 13.91 -7.33 -1.52
C LEU A 17 15.06 -8.07 -2.21
N ASP A 18 15.62 -9.10 -1.57
CA ASP A 18 16.76 -9.85 -2.13
C ASP A 18 16.38 -10.49 -3.46
N ARG A 19 15.17 -11.05 -3.56
CA ARG A 19 14.66 -11.62 -4.80
C ARG A 19 14.56 -10.58 -5.91
N SER A 20 13.99 -9.41 -5.63
CA SER A 20 13.88 -8.35 -6.65
C SER A 20 15.25 -7.84 -7.12
N LEU A 21 16.23 -7.75 -6.21
CA LEU A 21 17.61 -7.38 -6.56
C LEU A 21 18.32 -8.48 -7.36
N ALA A 22 18.11 -9.75 -7.01
CA ALA A 22 18.70 -10.88 -7.72
C ALA A 22 18.11 -11.09 -9.11
N ALA A 23 16.86 -10.69 -9.33
CA ALA A 23 16.19 -10.75 -10.63
C ALA A 23 16.61 -9.63 -11.58
N TYR A 24 17.28 -8.59 -11.09
CA TYR A 24 17.69 -7.45 -11.89
C TYR A 24 18.94 -7.73 -12.74
N ASP A 25 18.84 -7.49 -14.05
CA ASP A 25 19.91 -7.66 -15.03
C ASP A 25 20.25 -6.37 -15.80
N GLY A 26 19.73 -5.23 -15.33
CA GLY A 26 19.89 -3.93 -15.97
C GLY A 26 21.23 -3.22 -15.67
N PRO A 27 21.42 -2.01 -16.22
CA PRO A 27 22.71 -1.32 -16.21
C PRO A 27 23.02 -0.54 -14.93
N VAL A 28 22.07 -0.39 -14.00
CA VAL A 28 22.25 0.44 -12.82
C VAL A 28 23.21 -0.24 -11.84
N GLU A 29 24.27 0.48 -11.48
CA GLU A 29 25.15 0.04 -10.40
C GLU A 29 24.45 0.21 -9.05
N VAL A 30 24.22 -0.91 -8.37
CA VAL A 30 23.58 -0.98 -7.06
C VAL A 30 24.58 -1.52 -6.03
N GLU A 31 24.83 -0.73 -4.99
CA GLU A 31 25.39 -1.24 -3.75
C GLU A 31 24.24 -1.63 -2.83
N TYR A 32 24.22 -2.88 -2.37
CA TYR A 32 23.23 -3.35 -1.40
C TYR A 32 23.83 -3.47 0.01
N LEU A 33 23.23 -2.79 0.99
CA LEU A 33 23.62 -2.77 2.40
C LEU A 33 22.47 -3.29 3.29
N PRO A 34 22.36 -4.62 3.47
CA PRO A 34 21.46 -5.19 4.47
C PRO A 34 22.04 -4.96 5.88
N VAL A 35 21.25 -4.35 6.76
CA VAL A 35 21.57 -4.12 8.17
C VAL A 35 20.74 -5.08 9.03
N ASP A 36 21.43 -6.05 9.63
CA ASP A 36 20.82 -7.03 10.51
C ASP A 36 20.40 -6.40 11.84
N ASN A 37 19.09 -6.46 12.12
CA ASN A 37 18.52 -6.09 13.40
C ASN A 37 17.69 -7.21 14.04
N THR A 38 17.91 -8.48 13.64
CA THR A 38 17.25 -9.67 14.22
C THR A 38 17.57 -9.85 15.70
N ALA A 39 18.75 -9.41 16.14
CA ALA A 39 19.19 -9.39 17.53
C ALA A 39 18.92 -8.05 18.25
N HIS A 40 18.14 -7.14 17.64
CA HIS A 40 17.83 -5.81 18.17
C HIS A 40 19.09 -4.99 18.54
N ALA A 41 20.13 -5.03 17.71
CA ALA A 41 21.35 -4.25 17.88
C ALA A 41 21.10 -2.73 17.80
N PHE A 42 20.04 -2.32 17.12
CA PHE A 42 19.59 -0.94 16.99
C PHE A 42 18.21 -0.76 17.62
N THR A 43 18.06 0.34 18.38
CA THR A 43 16.83 0.71 19.09
C THR A 43 15.84 1.48 18.23
N SER A 44 16.27 1.97 17.07
CA SER A 44 15.44 2.71 16.11
C SER A 44 15.89 2.45 14.67
N ALA A 45 14.95 2.60 13.73
CA ALA A 45 15.19 2.63 12.30
C ALA A 45 16.19 3.73 11.95
N GLY A 46 16.07 4.91 12.56
CA GLY A 46 17.01 6.02 12.38
C GLY A 46 18.44 5.61 12.66
N ALA A 47 18.72 4.98 13.82
CA ALA A 47 20.07 4.55 14.18
C ALA A 47 20.65 3.51 13.20
N ALA A 48 19.83 2.53 12.80
CA ALA A 48 20.24 1.48 11.86
C ALA A 48 20.48 2.03 10.43
N LEU A 49 19.60 2.92 9.95
CA LEU A 49 19.72 3.55 8.64
C LEU A 49 20.87 4.57 8.60
N ASN A 50 21.10 5.32 9.67
CA ASN A 50 22.27 6.21 9.80
C ASN A 50 23.58 5.41 9.78
N HIS A 51 23.60 4.21 10.35
CA HIS A 51 24.74 3.30 10.24
C HIS A 51 25.00 2.91 8.78
N ALA A 52 23.98 2.50 8.04
CA ALA A 52 24.10 2.20 6.62
C ALA A 52 24.53 3.42 5.79
N ALA A 53 23.94 4.60 6.03
CA ALA A 53 24.25 5.82 5.30
C ALA A 53 25.73 6.22 5.42
N ARG A 54 26.37 5.99 6.58
CA ARG A 54 27.81 6.23 6.76
C ARG A 54 28.68 5.25 5.98
N MET A 55 28.20 4.03 5.74
CA MET A 55 28.90 2.99 4.99
C MET A 55 28.67 3.08 3.47
N ALA A 56 27.60 3.75 3.04
CA ALA A 56 27.25 3.92 1.64
C ALA A 56 28.41 4.52 0.82
N ARG A 57 28.65 3.95 -0.36
CA ARG A 57 29.68 4.41 -1.32
C ARG A 57 29.13 5.38 -2.36
N HIS A 58 27.84 5.30 -2.66
CA HIS A 58 27.20 6.18 -3.64
C HIS A 58 26.64 7.47 -3.02
N GLU A 59 26.47 8.48 -3.87
CA GLU A 59 25.95 9.80 -3.49
C GLU A 59 24.49 9.75 -2.99
N VAL A 60 23.65 8.87 -3.55
CA VAL A 60 22.27 8.70 -3.10
C VAL A 60 22.13 7.39 -2.33
N VAL A 61 21.50 7.48 -1.16
CA VAL A 61 21.10 6.33 -0.33
C VAL A 61 19.58 6.21 -0.40
N VAL A 62 19.13 5.08 -0.94
CA VAL A 62 17.74 4.63 -0.91
C VAL A 62 17.58 3.74 0.32
N MET A 63 16.70 4.13 1.22
CA MET A 63 16.35 3.39 2.43
C MET A 63 15.01 2.71 2.19
N VAL A 64 14.98 1.39 2.31
CA VAL A 64 13.83 0.56 1.90
C VAL A 64 13.51 -0.49 2.96
N HIS A 65 12.22 -0.76 3.17
CA HIS A 65 11.77 -1.82 4.07
C HIS A 65 12.09 -3.22 3.53
N GLN A 66 12.22 -4.20 4.43
CA GLN A 66 12.55 -5.58 4.08
C GLN A 66 11.46 -6.29 3.25
N ASP A 67 10.21 -5.90 3.42
CA ASP A 67 9.02 -6.46 2.76
C ASP A 67 8.67 -5.73 1.45
N VAL A 68 9.63 -5.04 0.85
CA VAL A 68 9.47 -4.36 -0.44
C VAL A 68 10.01 -5.22 -1.58
N TYR A 69 9.20 -5.39 -2.63
CA TYR A 69 9.63 -5.92 -3.92
C TYR A 69 9.75 -4.77 -4.94
N LEU A 70 10.92 -4.64 -5.56
CA LEU A 70 11.22 -3.62 -6.56
C LEU A 70 10.93 -4.16 -7.97
N HIS A 71 9.92 -3.63 -8.66
CA HIS A 71 9.56 -4.12 -10.01
C HIS A 71 10.44 -3.52 -11.11
N ASP A 72 10.92 -2.30 -10.91
CA ASP A 72 11.72 -1.58 -11.91
C ASP A 72 12.83 -0.77 -11.21
N LEU A 73 14.02 -1.37 -11.13
CA LEU A 73 15.21 -0.72 -10.57
C LEU A 73 15.69 0.46 -11.42
N ASP A 74 15.43 0.47 -12.72
CA ASP A 74 15.79 1.60 -13.58
C ASP A 74 14.88 2.80 -13.28
N GLN A 75 13.60 2.57 -13.00
CA GLN A 75 12.68 3.61 -12.53
C GLN A 75 13.10 4.14 -11.15
N LEU A 76 13.48 3.27 -10.22
CA LEU A 76 14.01 3.69 -8.93
C LEU A 76 15.30 4.54 -9.08
N ALA A 77 16.19 4.16 -10.00
CA ALA A 77 17.41 4.92 -10.29
C ALA A 77 17.11 6.29 -10.90
N ARG A 78 16.12 6.38 -11.81
CA ARG A 78 15.63 7.66 -12.36
C ARG A 78 15.06 8.55 -11.26
N ALA A 79 14.26 7.99 -10.35
CA ALA A 79 13.74 8.71 -9.19
C ALA A 79 14.88 9.22 -8.29
N ALA A 80 15.89 8.39 -8.03
CA ALA A 80 17.08 8.78 -7.26
C ALA A 80 17.89 9.90 -7.92
N ALA A 81 18.03 9.88 -9.25
CA ALA A 81 18.73 10.92 -10.01
C ALA A 81 18.04 12.30 -9.94
N ALA A 82 16.75 12.37 -9.57
CA ALA A 82 16.09 13.65 -9.36
C ALA A 82 16.66 14.45 -8.16
N LEU A 83 17.43 13.80 -7.27
CA LEU A 83 18.18 14.47 -6.21
C LEU A 83 19.43 15.22 -6.70
N ASP A 84 19.79 15.10 -8.00
CA ASP A 84 20.81 15.95 -8.63
C ASP A 84 20.37 17.43 -8.64
N ASP A 85 19.06 17.68 -8.63
CA ASP A 85 18.53 19.02 -8.37
C ASP A 85 18.62 19.32 -6.86
N PRO A 86 19.46 20.29 -6.44
CA PRO A 86 19.72 20.57 -5.03
C PRO A 86 18.51 21.14 -4.28
N ARG A 87 17.42 21.51 -5.00
CA ARG A 87 16.16 21.91 -4.36
C ARG A 87 15.51 20.76 -3.63
N TRP A 88 15.62 19.53 -4.14
CA TRP A 88 15.11 18.35 -3.46
C TRP A 88 16.06 17.93 -2.34
N GLY A 89 15.54 17.79 -1.13
CA GLY A 89 16.30 17.28 0.02
C GLY A 89 15.96 15.84 0.38
N PHE A 90 14.76 15.39 0.03
CA PHE A 90 14.26 14.07 0.41
C PHE A 90 13.17 13.64 -0.56
N LEU A 91 13.27 12.41 -1.08
CA LEU A 91 12.26 11.83 -1.96
C LEU A 91 11.75 10.50 -1.40
N GLY A 92 10.57 10.05 -1.81
CA GLY A 92 10.05 8.73 -1.42
C GLY A 92 8.96 8.20 -2.34
N ALA A 93 8.61 6.93 -2.14
CA ALA A 93 7.67 6.20 -2.99
C ALA A 93 6.20 6.62 -2.79
N ASN A 94 5.85 7.14 -1.61
CA ASN A 94 4.53 7.70 -1.33
C ASN A 94 4.64 8.85 -0.33
N GLY A 95 3.84 9.89 -0.52
CA GLY A 95 3.76 11.02 0.39
C GLY A 95 2.42 11.72 0.37
N VAL A 96 2.22 12.62 1.33
CA VAL A 96 0.97 13.38 1.48
C VAL A 96 1.21 14.85 1.18
N THR A 97 0.48 15.37 0.20
CA THR A 97 0.48 16.79 -0.17
C THR A 97 -0.24 17.65 0.87
N SER A 98 -0.02 18.98 0.81
CA SER A 98 -0.78 19.96 1.61
C SER A 98 -2.29 19.92 1.35
N GLY A 99 -2.70 19.48 0.17
CA GLY A 99 -4.09 19.20 -0.20
C GLY A 99 -4.64 17.88 0.35
N ARG A 100 -3.87 17.15 1.18
CA ARG A 100 -4.22 15.84 1.77
C ARG A 100 -4.41 14.70 0.76
N ARG A 101 -3.79 14.83 -0.41
CA ARG A 101 -3.73 13.74 -1.40
C ARG A 101 -2.48 12.91 -1.16
N SER A 102 -2.63 11.59 -1.22
CA SER A 102 -1.50 10.65 -1.31
C SER A 102 -1.02 10.62 -2.76
N VAL A 103 0.28 10.76 -2.96
CA VAL A 103 0.95 10.85 -4.26
C VAL A 103 2.19 9.94 -4.23
N GLY A 104 2.57 9.39 -5.38
CA GLY A 104 3.57 8.34 -5.49
C GLY A 104 2.87 6.98 -5.50
N ARG A 105 2.77 6.41 -6.71
CA ARG A 105 1.97 5.22 -6.99
C ARG A 105 2.73 3.96 -6.62
N LEU A 106 2.14 3.14 -5.75
CA LEU A 106 2.69 1.84 -5.36
C LEU A 106 1.58 0.83 -5.05
N ARG A 107 1.95 -0.45 -5.01
CA ARG A 107 1.08 -1.52 -4.49
C ARG A 107 1.35 -1.68 -3.01
N ASP A 108 0.37 -1.39 -2.17
CA ASP A 108 0.39 -1.74 -0.75
C ASP A 108 -0.46 -2.99 -0.56
N ARG A 109 0.21 -4.11 -0.26
CA ARG A 109 -0.39 -5.44 -0.13
C ARG A 109 -1.11 -5.85 -1.41
N VAL A 110 -2.43 -5.76 -1.41
CA VAL A 110 -3.28 -6.18 -2.53
C VAL A 110 -3.94 -5.02 -3.26
N ILE A 111 -3.69 -3.77 -2.87
CA ILE A 111 -4.29 -2.58 -3.49
C ILE A 111 -3.22 -1.63 -4.03
N LEU A 112 -3.58 -0.85 -5.04
CA LEU A 112 -2.75 0.25 -5.53
C LEU A 112 -3.18 1.55 -4.86
N ILE A 113 -2.24 2.25 -4.24
CA ILE A 113 -2.46 3.53 -3.53
C ILE A 113 -1.67 4.67 -4.15
N GLY A 114 -2.06 5.90 -3.83
CA GLY A 114 -1.43 7.13 -4.33
C GLY A 114 -1.86 7.51 -5.75
N ASP A 115 -1.83 8.81 -6.03
CA ASP A 115 -1.87 9.37 -7.39
C ASP A 115 -0.50 9.17 -8.06
N SER A 116 -0.47 9.05 -9.39
CA SER A 116 0.79 8.92 -10.15
C SER A 116 1.62 10.21 -10.10
N ALA A 117 2.92 10.03 -9.92
CA ALA A 117 3.96 11.04 -9.92
C ALA A 117 5.18 10.56 -10.73
N PRO A 118 5.12 10.61 -12.07
CA PRO A 118 6.25 10.17 -12.91
C PRO A 118 7.51 11.02 -12.68
N ASP A 119 7.32 12.28 -12.29
CA ASP A 119 8.35 13.19 -11.77
C ASP A 119 8.03 13.54 -10.31
N PRO A 120 9.03 13.93 -9.49
CA PRO A 120 8.80 14.30 -8.10
C PRO A 120 7.74 15.40 -7.92
N VAL A 121 6.74 15.10 -7.09
CA VAL A 121 5.68 16.04 -6.68
C VAL A 121 5.92 16.45 -5.24
N GLU A 122 5.90 17.76 -4.97
CA GLU A 122 6.11 18.28 -3.61
C GLU A 122 5.04 17.78 -2.64
N VAL A 123 5.49 17.27 -1.49
CA VAL A 123 4.67 16.73 -0.40
C VAL A 123 5.11 17.32 0.94
N ASP A 124 4.21 17.30 1.92
CA ASP A 124 4.51 17.72 3.28
C ASP A 124 5.22 16.62 4.08
N THR A 125 4.86 15.35 3.82
CA THR A 125 5.38 14.17 4.51
C THR A 125 5.56 13.00 3.54
N LEU A 126 6.42 12.07 3.91
CA LEU A 126 6.67 10.81 3.18
C LEU A 126 6.37 9.61 4.08
N ASP A 127 5.93 8.53 3.44
CA ASP A 127 5.84 7.21 4.04
C ASP A 127 7.23 6.57 4.16
N GLU A 128 7.45 5.83 5.22
CA GLU A 128 8.71 5.18 5.54
C GLU A 128 9.11 4.05 4.59
N VAL A 129 8.17 3.46 3.84
CA VAL A 129 8.35 2.23 3.06
C VAL A 129 9.55 2.25 2.12
N LEU A 130 9.76 3.38 1.45
CA LEU A 130 10.92 3.64 0.63
C LEU A 130 11.13 5.15 0.53
N VAL A 131 12.28 5.60 1.00
CA VAL A 131 12.71 7.00 0.97
C VAL A 131 14.16 7.11 0.53
N MET A 132 14.57 8.25 0.01
CA MET A 132 15.92 8.45 -0.51
C MET A 132 16.40 9.87 -0.29
N ALA A 133 17.68 10.00 0.02
CA ALA A 133 18.36 11.28 0.23
C ALA A 133 19.81 11.19 -0.25
N ARG A 134 20.44 12.36 -0.42
CA ARG A 134 21.89 12.41 -0.60
C ARG A 134 22.57 11.93 0.68
N ARG A 135 23.57 11.07 0.52
CA ARG A 135 24.43 10.53 1.57
C ARG A 135 25.00 11.64 2.44
N ASP A 136 25.51 12.71 1.82
CA ASP A 136 26.12 13.82 2.55
C ASP A 136 25.10 14.58 3.42
N ASP A 137 23.84 14.65 2.96
CA ASP A 137 22.76 15.21 3.78
C ASP A 137 22.45 14.30 4.97
N LEU A 138 22.38 12.97 4.78
CA LEU A 138 22.17 12.01 5.87
C LEU A 138 23.32 11.97 6.87
N VAL A 139 24.55 12.22 6.43
CA VAL A 139 25.73 12.26 7.32
C VAL A 139 25.78 13.57 8.10
N ALA A 140 25.48 14.70 7.45
CA ALA A 140 25.47 16.01 8.09
C ALA A 140 24.25 16.18 9.02
N GLU A 141 23.11 15.63 8.60
CA GLU A 141 21.80 15.75 9.24
C GLU A 141 21.16 14.36 9.32
N PRO A 142 21.56 13.52 10.28
CA PRO A 142 21.06 12.15 10.39
C PRO A 142 19.55 12.07 10.63
N LEU A 143 18.95 10.92 10.31
CA LEU A 143 17.61 10.58 10.77
C LEU A 143 17.58 10.64 12.31
N SER A 144 16.45 11.03 12.88
CA SER A 144 16.32 11.04 14.34
C SER A 144 16.49 9.63 14.88
N GLU A 145 17.34 9.47 15.89
CA GLU A 145 17.55 8.20 16.60
C GLU A 145 16.65 8.08 17.84
N ASP A 146 15.75 9.05 18.05
CA ASP A 146 14.88 9.11 19.22
C ASP A 146 14.04 7.82 19.37
N PRO A 147 14.07 7.16 20.55
CA PRO A 147 13.30 5.95 20.81
C PRO A 147 11.77 6.11 20.69
N GLU A 148 11.23 7.33 20.73
CA GLU A 148 9.81 7.62 20.50
C GLU A 148 9.46 7.60 19.01
N LEU A 149 10.43 7.85 18.12
CA LEU A 149 10.32 7.67 16.67
C LEU A 149 10.77 6.27 16.21
N ALA A 150 11.12 5.39 17.16
CA ALA A 150 11.75 4.07 16.99
C ALA A 150 11.64 3.49 15.58
N TRP A 151 10.45 3.04 15.17
CA TRP A 151 10.19 2.42 13.87
C TRP A 151 9.07 3.13 13.09
N HIS A 152 8.70 4.34 13.51
CA HIS A 152 7.54 5.07 13.00
C HIS A 152 7.84 6.57 12.89
N ALA A 153 7.23 7.23 11.91
CA ALA A 153 7.29 8.68 11.72
C ALA A 153 8.70 9.27 11.51
N TYR A 154 9.73 8.45 11.28
CA TYR A 154 11.08 8.96 11.03
C TYR A 154 11.18 9.64 9.66
N ALA A 155 10.43 9.17 8.66
CA ALA A 155 10.35 9.82 7.35
C ALA A 155 9.52 11.12 7.45
N VAL A 156 8.45 11.10 8.25
CA VAL A 156 7.64 12.28 8.57
C VAL A 156 8.51 13.37 9.21
N GLU A 157 9.20 13.05 10.31
CA GLU A 157 10.03 14.01 11.04
C GLU A 157 11.17 14.55 10.17
N TYR A 158 11.85 13.68 9.41
CA TYR A 158 12.92 14.09 8.51
C TYR A 158 12.41 15.00 7.37
N ALA A 159 11.21 14.73 6.84
CA ALA A 159 10.56 15.59 5.86
C ALA A 159 10.29 17.00 6.42
N LEU A 160 9.73 17.10 7.64
CA LEU A 160 9.47 18.38 8.29
C LEU A 160 10.77 19.17 8.51
N ARG A 161 11.83 18.50 8.99
CA ARG A 161 13.14 19.10 9.20
C ARG A 161 13.79 19.57 7.90
N THR A 162 13.65 18.78 6.83
CA THR A 162 14.14 19.12 5.48
C THR A 162 13.47 20.38 4.95
N ARG A 163 12.14 20.48 5.09
CA ARG A 163 11.36 21.66 4.68
C ARG A 163 11.71 22.90 5.49
N ALA A 164 11.93 22.75 6.80
CA ALA A 164 12.36 23.85 7.66
C ALA A 164 13.71 24.47 7.21
N ARG A 165 14.54 23.72 6.49
CA ARG A 165 15.80 24.19 5.89
C ARG A 165 15.64 24.81 4.50
N GLY A 166 14.41 24.95 4.01
CA GLY A 166 14.10 25.53 2.70
C GLY A 166 14.33 24.56 1.52
N ARG A 167 14.42 23.25 1.78
CA ARG A 167 14.49 22.22 0.73
C ARG A 167 13.14 21.55 0.54
N LEU A 168 12.90 21.08 -0.68
CA LEU A 168 11.68 20.38 -1.07
C LEU A 168 11.74 18.92 -0.63
N VAL A 169 10.56 18.38 -0.32
CA VAL A 169 10.32 16.95 -0.09
C VAL A 169 9.34 16.47 -1.14
N GLY A 170 9.63 15.36 -1.81
CA GLY A 170 8.87 14.93 -2.98
C GLY A 170 8.47 13.45 -2.97
N ALA A 171 7.27 13.14 -3.42
CA ALA A 171 6.88 11.77 -3.74
C ALA A 171 7.04 11.50 -5.24
N VAL A 172 7.46 10.31 -5.61
CA VAL A 172 7.75 9.91 -7.00
C VAL A 172 7.44 8.43 -7.21
N ASP A 173 6.96 8.08 -8.40
CA ASP A 173 6.64 6.71 -8.79
C ASP A 173 7.94 5.88 -8.87
N THR A 174 7.98 4.81 -8.08
CA THR A 174 9.15 3.90 -7.97
C THR A 174 8.82 2.45 -8.32
N ALA A 175 7.56 2.17 -8.68
CA ALA A 175 7.08 0.84 -9.06
C ALA A 175 7.41 -0.24 -8.02
N ILE A 176 6.98 -0.04 -6.77
CA ILE A 176 7.23 -1.00 -5.68
C ILE A 176 5.95 -1.70 -5.22
N THR A 177 6.09 -2.94 -4.76
CA THR A 177 5.09 -3.61 -3.93
C THR A 177 5.58 -3.68 -2.50
N HIS A 178 4.82 -3.10 -1.58
CA HIS A 178 4.98 -3.28 -0.14
C HIS A 178 4.15 -4.47 0.32
N ASN A 179 4.80 -5.60 0.57
CA ASN A 179 4.16 -6.89 0.85
C ASN A 179 3.98 -7.14 2.36
N SER A 180 3.56 -6.13 3.09
CA SER A 180 3.44 -6.25 4.55
C SER A 180 2.29 -7.15 4.99
N LEU A 181 2.50 -7.99 6.01
CA LEU A 181 1.43 -8.83 6.55
C LEU A 181 0.46 -8.05 7.44
N THR A 182 0.92 -6.98 8.08
CA THR A 182 0.15 -6.20 9.06
C THR A 182 0.49 -4.73 8.97
N ILE A 183 -0.47 -3.85 9.30
CA ILE A 183 -0.13 -2.46 9.62
C ILE A 183 0.40 -2.47 11.05
N ASN A 184 1.72 -2.33 11.23
CA ASN A 184 2.27 -2.18 12.57
C ASN A 184 1.88 -0.80 13.13
N LEU A 185 0.87 -0.77 14.00
CA LEU A 185 0.40 0.44 14.66
C LEU A 185 0.95 0.58 16.09
N ALA A 186 1.78 -0.36 16.55
CA ALA A 186 2.28 -0.36 17.91
C ALA A 186 3.14 0.89 18.15
N ARG A 187 2.74 1.72 19.11
CA ARG A 187 3.41 2.99 19.46
C ARG A 187 3.39 4.05 18.36
N LEU A 188 2.61 3.87 17.29
CA LEU A 188 2.43 4.92 16.27
C LEU A 188 1.83 6.20 16.87
N ASP A 189 0.94 6.08 17.85
CA ASP A 189 0.34 7.21 18.55
C ASP A 189 1.38 7.97 19.41
N GLU A 190 2.35 7.26 20.00
CA GLU A 190 3.48 7.84 20.70
C GLU A 190 4.38 8.61 19.74
N ALA A 191 4.76 8.00 18.61
CA ALA A 191 5.54 8.66 17.57
C ALA A 191 4.84 9.92 17.04
N HIS A 192 3.54 9.83 16.74
CA HIS A 192 2.75 11.00 16.34
C HIS A 192 2.73 12.08 17.42
N ARG A 193 2.60 11.73 18.71
CA ARG A 193 2.63 12.70 19.80
C ARG A 193 3.99 13.39 19.88
N HIS A 194 5.07 12.64 19.78
CA HIS A 194 6.43 13.18 19.75
C HIS A 194 6.63 14.17 18.60
N VAL A 195 6.19 13.82 17.38
CA VAL A 195 6.23 14.74 16.24
C VAL A 195 5.37 15.98 16.50
N ALA A 196 4.17 15.83 17.09
CA ALA A 196 3.33 16.99 17.43
C ALA A 196 4.00 17.95 18.41
N ASP A 197 4.69 17.41 19.42
CA ASP A 197 5.35 18.18 20.46
C ASP A 197 6.63 18.87 19.93
N GLY A 198 7.35 18.24 19.01
CA GLY A 198 8.53 18.82 18.35
C GLY A 198 8.20 19.87 17.29
N TYR A 199 7.01 19.80 16.67
CA TYR A 199 6.60 20.67 15.56
C TYR A 199 5.20 21.27 15.75
N PRO A 200 4.93 21.97 16.88
CA PRO A 200 3.58 22.43 17.22
C PRO A 200 2.98 23.38 16.18
N ASP A 201 3.81 24.25 15.59
CA ASP A 201 3.39 25.24 14.58
C ASP A 201 3.02 24.63 13.22
N LEU A 202 3.38 23.36 12.99
CA LEU A 202 3.07 22.63 11.76
C LEU A 202 1.84 21.72 11.91
N THR A 203 1.24 21.66 13.11
CA THR A 203 0.06 20.82 13.34
C THR A 203 -1.24 21.46 12.80
N PRO A 204 -2.18 20.65 12.27
CA PRO A 204 -2.14 19.20 12.11
C PRO A 204 -1.25 18.76 10.93
N ILE A 205 -0.47 17.70 11.12
CA ILE A 205 0.39 17.13 10.06
C ILE A 205 -0.32 15.91 9.48
N HIS A 206 -0.45 15.86 8.16
CA HIS A 206 -1.10 14.77 7.45
C HIS A 206 -0.04 13.76 6.97
N THR A 207 -0.33 12.47 7.17
CA THR A 207 0.56 11.33 6.87
C THR A 207 -0.25 10.23 6.19
N THR A 208 0.41 9.25 5.58
CA THR A 208 -0.22 8.06 5.00
C THR A 208 -0.97 7.22 6.04
N CYS A 209 -0.48 7.20 7.27
CA CYS A 209 -1.07 6.48 8.40
C CYS A 209 -1.99 7.33 9.30
N GLY A 210 -2.41 8.51 8.84
CA GLY A 210 -3.40 9.34 9.54
C GLY A 210 -2.98 10.80 9.72
N THR A 211 -3.45 11.43 10.80
CA THR A 211 -3.17 12.85 11.07
C THR A 211 -2.60 13.01 12.46
N VAL A 212 -1.39 13.56 12.53
CA VAL A 212 -0.71 13.95 13.76
C VAL A 212 -1.46 15.11 14.41
N ALA A 213 -1.63 15.04 15.73
CA ALA A 213 -2.45 15.97 16.51
C ALA A 213 -3.92 16.08 16.02
N ALA A 214 -4.49 15.01 15.45
CA ALA A 214 -5.89 14.97 15.07
C ALA A 214 -6.80 15.26 16.28
N ARG A 215 -7.55 16.36 16.23
CA ARG A 215 -8.59 16.62 17.22
C ARG A 215 -9.82 15.75 16.90
N PRO A 216 -10.26 14.88 17.83
CA PRO A 216 -11.46 14.11 17.59
C PRO A 216 -12.67 15.03 17.47
N SER A 217 -13.52 14.78 16.49
CA SER A 217 -14.72 15.59 16.26
C SER A 217 -15.69 15.45 17.44
N ARG A 218 -15.95 16.56 18.15
CA ARG A 218 -16.92 16.60 19.27
C ARG A 218 -18.32 16.12 18.86
N LEU A 219 -18.71 16.38 17.61
CA LEU A 219 -19.98 15.90 17.04
C LEU A 219 -20.00 14.38 16.84
N ARG A 220 -18.88 13.78 16.39
CA ARG A 220 -18.75 12.32 16.27
C ARG A 220 -18.67 11.60 17.62
N GLN A 221 -18.41 12.34 18.71
CA GLN A 221 -18.38 11.79 20.07
C GLN A 221 -19.77 11.77 20.74
N LEU A 222 -20.79 12.40 20.15
CA LEU A 222 -22.15 12.35 20.68
C LEU A 222 -22.66 10.89 20.69
N PRO A 223 -23.30 10.42 21.79
CA PRO A 223 -23.69 9.01 21.95
C PRO A 223 -24.50 8.46 20.76
N LEU A 224 -25.51 9.19 20.33
CA LEU A 224 -26.37 8.81 19.19
C LEU A 224 -25.60 8.69 17.86
N VAL A 225 -24.61 9.55 17.63
CA VAL A 225 -23.78 9.51 16.41
C VAL A 225 -22.81 8.33 16.46
N ARG A 226 -22.25 8.00 17.64
CA ARG A 226 -21.42 6.79 17.82
C ARG A 226 -22.23 5.51 17.67
N GLU A 227 -23.43 5.46 18.25
CA GLU A 227 -24.28 4.26 18.26
C GLU A 227 -24.97 3.98 16.91
N HIS A 228 -25.19 5.00 16.09
CA HIS A 228 -25.93 4.87 14.83
C HIS A 228 -25.20 5.38 13.58
N GLY A 229 -24.02 5.97 13.72
CA GLY A 229 -23.23 6.46 12.58
C GLY A 229 -22.92 5.36 11.56
N TRP A 230 -22.76 4.12 12.03
CA TRP A 230 -22.57 2.94 11.19
C TRP A 230 -23.78 2.67 10.29
N ARG A 231 -25.02 2.98 10.72
CA ARG A 231 -26.23 2.74 9.91
C ARG A 231 -26.27 3.61 8.66
N ARG A 232 -25.81 4.86 8.75
CA ARG A 232 -25.72 5.75 7.58
C ARG A 232 -24.71 5.22 6.57
N ARG A 233 -23.55 4.78 7.06
CA ARG A 233 -22.52 4.14 6.23
C ARG A 233 -23.06 2.87 5.57
N TRP A 234 -23.65 1.99 6.37
CA TRP A 234 -24.29 0.75 5.92
C TRP A 234 -25.38 0.98 4.87
N LEU A 235 -26.22 2.02 5.02
CA LEU A 235 -27.22 2.38 4.01
C LEU A 235 -26.59 2.85 2.69
N ARG A 236 -25.52 3.67 2.76
CA ARG A 236 -24.78 4.11 1.57
C ARG A 236 -24.14 2.91 0.86
N GLU A 237 -23.44 2.06 1.60
CA GLU A 237 -22.79 0.86 1.08
C GLU A 237 -23.83 -0.14 0.54
N SER A 238 -25.00 -0.27 1.18
CA SER A 238 -26.13 -1.05 0.66
C SER A 238 -26.66 -0.51 -0.68
N SER A 239 -26.68 0.82 -0.86
CA SER A 239 -27.07 1.42 -2.13
C SER A 239 -26.05 1.15 -3.23
N ALA A 240 -24.75 1.17 -2.90
CA ALA A 240 -23.70 0.79 -3.82
C ALA A 240 -23.80 -0.71 -4.18
N ALA A 241 -24.01 -1.59 -3.19
CA ALA A 241 -24.24 -3.01 -3.40
C ALA A 241 -25.43 -3.32 -4.33
N ALA A 242 -26.53 -2.57 -4.22
CA ALA A 242 -27.67 -2.70 -5.13
C ALA A 242 -27.30 -2.36 -6.59
N ARG A 243 -26.40 -1.38 -6.80
CA ARG A 243 -25.88 -1.04 -8.13
C ARG A 243 -24.98 -2.14 -8.67
N VAL A 244 -24.12 -2.73 -7.82
CA VAL A 244 -23.30 -3.91 -8.19
C VAL A 244 -24.21 -5.07 -8.62
N THR A 245 -25.22 -5.41 -7.81
CA THR A 245 -26.16 -6.49 -8.12
C THR A 245 -26.89 -6.22 -9.44
N THR A 246 -27.28 -4.97 -9.71
CA THR A 246 -27.93 -4.59 -10.98
C THR A 246 -26.98 -4.72 -12.17
N ALA A 247 -25.70 -4.38 -11.97
CA ALA A 247 -24.69 -4.41 -13.03
C ALA A 247 -24.23 -5.84 -13.38
N LEU A 248 -24.07 -6.72 -12.39
CA LEU A 248 -23.41 -8.02 -12.56
C LEU A 248 -24.26 -9.25 -12.16
N ASP A 249 -25.40 -9.07 -11.49
CA ASP A 249 -26.26 -10.15 -10.95
C ASP A 249 -25.52 -11.15 -10.03
N ILE A 250 -24.50 -10.68 -9.31
CA ILE A 250 -23.69 -11.50 -8.39
C ILE A 250 -24.02 -11.21 -6.91
N PRO A 251 -23.73 -12.14 -5.99
CA PRO A 251 -23.73 -11.89 -4.54
C PRO A 251 -22.84 -10.71 -4.15
N VAL A 252 -23.27 -9.93 -3.15
CA VAL A 252 -22.52 -8.76 -2.67
C VAL A 252 -22.45 -8.76 -1.15
N VAL A 253 -21.26 -8.46 -0.61
CA VAL A 253 -20.99 -8.26 0.81
C VAL A 253 -20.50 -6.84 1.06
N LEU A 254 -20.83 -6.30 2.23
CA LEU A 254 -20.36 -5.00 2.71
C LEU A 254 -19.08 -5.22 3.52
N ALA A 255 -18.01 -5.56 2.82
CA ALA A 255 -16.70 -5.84 3.39
C ALA A 255 -15.59 -5.22 2.52
N ASP A 256 -14.48 -4.88 3.16
CA ASP A 256 -13.23 -4.54 2.49
C ASP A 256 -12.46 -5.84 2.26
N ILE A 257 -12.72 -6.47 1.11
CA ILE A 257 -12.09 -7.75 0.76
C ILE A 257 -10.57 -7.60 0.67
N ALA A 258 -10.06 -6.43 0.29
CA ALA A 258 -8.62 -6.21 0.23
C ALA A 258 -7.97 -6.24 1.62
N HIS A 259 -8.59 -5.60 2.61
CA HIS A 259 -8.11 -5.65 4.00
C HIS A 259 -8.32 -7.03 4.63
N GLU A 260 -9.41 -7.70 4.28
CA GLU A 260 -9.80 -9.00 4.80
C GLU A 260 -9.30 -10.16 3.92
N VAL A 261 -8.39 -9.89 2.99
CA VAL A 261 -7.90 -10.88 2.01
C VAL A 261 -7.39 -12.12 2.72
N ASP A 262 -6.74 -11.98 3.87
CA ASP A 262 -6.20 -13.10 4.64
C ASP A 262 -7.24 -14.07 5.22
N LEU A 263 -8.51 -13.66 5.31
CA LEU A 263 -9.63 -14.51 5.75
C LEU A 263 -10.09 -15.45 4.63
N VAL A 264 -9.80 -15.10 3.38
CA VAL A 264 -10.13 -15.91 2.21
C VAL A 264 -9.29 -17.18 2.24
N ASP A 265 -9.88 -18.31 1.85
CA ASP A 265 -9.17 -19.59 1.78
C ASP A 265 -8.52 -19.76 0.40
N TRP A 266 -7.20 -19.90 0.36
CA TRP A 266 -6.44 -20.27 -0.84
C TRP A 266 -5.16 -21.01 -0.41
N SER A 267 -4.53 -21.72 -1.34
CA SER A 267 -3.41 -22.63 -1.04
C SER A 267 -2.29 -22.53 -2.06
N SER A 268 -1.23 -23.31 -1.86
CA SER A 268 -0.13 -23.45 -2.83
C SER A 268 -0.57 -24.06 -4.16
N ASP A 269 -1.55 -24.98 -4.12
CA ASP A 269 -2.02 -25.72 -5.30
C ASP A 269 -3.01 -24.87 -6.13
N ALA A 270 -3.54 -23.81 -5.53
CA ALA A 270 -4.44 -22.83 -6.13
C ALA A 270 -4.07 -21.43 -5.61
N PRO A 271 -2.98 -20.82 -6.12
CA PRO A 271 -2.54 -19.49 -5.69
C PRO A 271 -3.64 -18.46 -5.93
N LEU A 272 -3.70 -17.43 -5.08
CA LEU A 272 -4.60 -16.31 -5.33
C LEU A 272 -4.06 -15.47 -6.48
N ARG A 273 -4.79 -15.39 -7.60
CA ARG A 273 -4.48 -14.45 -8.67
C ARG A 273 -5.05 -13.08 -8.32
N LEU A 274 -4.17 -12.13 -8.05
CA LEU A 274 -4.51 -10.73 -7.79
C LEU A 274 -4.35 -9.93 -9.08
N VAL A 275 -5.42 -9.29 -9.55
CA VAL A 275 -5.37 -8.36 -10.69
C VAL A 275 -5.77 -6.96 -10.22
N ASN A 276 -4.82 -6.03 -10.23
CA ASN A 276 -5.10 -4.63 -9.93
C ASN A 276 -5.41 -3.85 -11.22
N LEU A 277 -6.54 -3.14 -11.24
CA LEU A 277 -6.80 -2.15 -12.28
C LEU A 277 -6.14 -0.81 -11.94
N ASP A 278 -5.11 -0.44 -12.68
CA ASP A 278 -4.34 0.78 -12.49
C ASP A 278 -4.88 1.96 -13.33
N ARG A 279 -6.07 2.44 -13.00
CA ARG A 279 -6.74 3.54 -13.72
C ARG A 279 -5.93 4.83 -13.80
N VAL A 280 -5.17 5.09 -12.74
CA VAL A 280 -4.36 6.30 -12.61
C VAL A 280 -3.11 6.20 -13.49
N GLY A 281 -2.67 4.98 -13.80
CA GLY A 281 -1.45 4.70 -14.52
C GLY A 281 -0.21 4.83 -13.64
N GLY A 282 0.95 4.70 -14.27
CA GLY A 282 2.25 4.70 -13.61
C GLY A 282 2.66 3.31 -13.15
N PHE A 283 1.84 2.59 -12.38
CA PHE A 283 2.25 1.31 -11.82
C PHE A 283 2.26 0.18 -12.85
N ALA A 284 1.16 -0.01 -13.59
CA ALA A 284 1.04 -1.13 -14.54
C ALA A 284 2.08 -1.08 -15.68
N ALA A 285 2.58 0.11 -16.02
CA ALA A 285 3.62 0.27 -17.06
C ALA A 285 4.97 -0.33 -16.64
N HIS A 286 5.27 -0.35 -15.34
CA HIS A 286 6.54 -0.80 -14.78
C HIS A 286 6.42 -2.15 -14.06
N ALA A 287 5.25 -2.47 -13.51
CA ALA A 287 4.96 -3.65 -12.70
C ALA A 287 3.78 -4.47 -13.24
N GLY A 288 3.55 -4.42 -14.56
CA GLY A 288 2.45 -5.12 -15.21
C GLY A 288 2.71 -6.61 -15.45
N ARG A 289 3.97 -7.07 -15.37
CA ARG A 289 4.29 -8.49 -15.51
C ARG A 289 3.82 -9.25 -14.27
N PRO A 290 3.19 -10.43 -14.43
CA PRO A 290 2.78 -11.24 -13.30
C PRO A 290 3.98 -11.66 -12.43
N GLU A 291 3.89 -11.40 -11.13
CA GLU A 291 4.91 -11.72 -10.14
C GLU A 291 4.29 -12.50 -8.98
N VAL A 292 4.89 -13.63 -8.61
CA VAL A 292 4.39 -14.42 -7.48
C VAL A 292 5.03 -13.91 -6.19
N LEU A 293 4.29 -13.36 -5.25
CA LEU A 293 4.79 -13.06 -3.89
C LEU A 293 4.11 -13.99 -2.87
N GLU A 294 4.71 -14.17 -1.70
CA GLU A 294 4.10 -14.97 -0.63
C GLU A 294 3.46 -14.06 0.40
N ARG A 295 2.33 -14.52 0.93
CA ARG A 295 1.58 -13.89 1.99
C ARG A 295 1.09 -14.95 2.96
N ARG A 296 1.66 -14.96 4.17
CA ARG A 296 1.41 -16.02 5.19
C ARG A 296 1.70 -17.42 4.64
N ASP A 297 2.87 -17.58 4.02
CA ASP A 297 3.33 -18.83 3.39
C ASP A 297 2.43 -19.33 2.24
N ARG A 298 1.56 -18.46 1.71
CA ARG A 298 0.69 -18.76 0.57
C ARG A 298 1.05 -17.89 -0.63
N PRO A 299 1.19 -18.48 -1.83
CA PRO A 299 1.50 -17.72 -3.03
C PRO A 299 0.32 -16.84 -3.48
N ILE A 300 0.65 -15.65 -3.95
CA ILE A 300 -0.24 -14.73 -4.64
C ILE A 300 0.42 -14.37 -5.96
N LEU A 301 -0.23 -14.69 -7.08
CA LEU A 301 0.20 -14.24 -8.40
C LEU A 301 -0.35 -12.83 -8.61
N MET A 302 0.52 -11.82 -8.55
CA MET A 302 0.13 -10.41 -8.64
C MET A 302 0.36 -9.86 -10.03
N GLU A 303 -0.68 -9.23 -10.60
CA GLU A 303 -0.67 -8.59 -11.90
C GLU A 303 -1.30 -7.19 -11.78
N ALA A 304 -0.84 -6.25 -12.61
CA ALA A 304 -1.46 -4.93 -12.74
C ALA A 304 -1.75 -4.65 -14.21
N VAL A 305 -2.96 -4.20 -14.50
CA VAL A 305 -3.42 -3.87 -15.85
C VAL A 305 -3.79 -2.40 -15.95
N ALA A 306 -3.49 -1.77 -17.08
CA ALA A 306 -3.68 -0.33 -17.26
C ALA A 306 -5.14 0.07 -17.49
N ASP A 307 -5.97 -0.84 -18.01
CA ASP A 307 -7.32 -0.55 -18.43
C ASP A 307 -8.27 -1.77 -18.31
N LEU A 308 -9.55 -1.53 -18.61
CA LEU A 308 -10.59 -2.56 -18.52
C LEU A 308 -10.46 -3.66 -19.58
N ASP A 309 -9.85 -3.38 -20.73
CA ASP A 309 -9.63 -4.40 -21.76
C ASP A 309 -8.51 -5.36 -21.35
N GLY A 310 -7.44 -4.85 -20.74
CA GLY A 310 -6.41 -5.64 -20.08
C GLY A 310 -6.98 -6.48 -18.93
N LEU A 311 -7.87 -5.90 -18.13
CA LEU A 311 -8.58 -6.66 -17.08
C LEU A 311 -9.45 -7.77 -17.67
N ARG A 312 -10.27 -7.48 -18.68
CA ARG A 312 -11.12 -8.49 -19.35
C ARG A 312 -10.28 -9.62 -19.94
N SER A 313 -9.16 -9.28 -20.56
CA SER A 313 -8.21 -10.28 -21.09
C SER A 313 -7.66 -11.15 -19.97
N SER A 314 -7.21 -10.55 -18.87
CA SER A 314 -6.68 -11.28 -17.70
C SER A 314 -7.71 -12.24 -17.10
N LEU A 315 -8.99 -11.81 -17.03
CA LEU A 315 -10.08 -12.61 -16.49
C LEU A 315 -10.57 -13.71 -17.43
N SER A 316 -10.42 -13.53 -18.75
CA SER A 316 -10.87 -14.53 -19.74
C SER A 316 -10.05 -15.84 -19.66
N ASP A 317 -8.82 -15.76 -19.16
CA ASP A 317 -7.92 -16.91 -19.02
C ASP A 317 -8.06 -17.63 -17.66
N VAL A 318 -8.93 -17.14 -16.77
CA VAL A 318 -9.08 -17.67 -15.41
C VAL A 318 -9.91 -18.95 -15.40
N SER A 319 -9.33 -20.02 -14.85
CA SER A 319 -10.03 -21.31 -14.69
C SER A 319 -11.18 -21.23 -13.66
N PRO A 320 -12.27 -22.02 -13.84
CA PRO A 320 -13.28 -22.33 -12.83
C PRO A 320 -12.82 -22.37 -11.37
N ASP A 321 -11.73 -23.11 -11.15
CA ASP A 321 -11.24 -23.48 -9.83
C ASP A 321 -10.13 -22.55 -9.30
N GLU A 322 -9.77 -21.51 -10.06
CA GLU A 322 -8.71 -20.58 -9.69
C GLU A 322 -9.27 -19.45 -8.79
N PRO A 323 -8.72 -19.23 -7.59
CA PRO A 323 -9.04 -18.09 -6.76
C PRO A 323 -8.56 -16.79 -7.39
N VAL A 324 -9.47 -15.82 -7.60
CA VAL A 324 -9.12 -14.53 -8.21
C VAL A 324 -9.65 -13.37 -7.39
N LEU A 325 -8.81 -12.36 -7.15
CA LEU A 325 -9.18 -11.09 -6.55
C LEU A 325 -8.89 -9.96 -7.53
N VAL A 326 -9.90 -9.15 -7.83
CA VAL A 326 -9.77 -7.92 -8.61
C VAL A 326 -9.97 -6.71 -7.71
N THR A 327 -9.06 -5.74 -7.81
CA THR A 327 -9.14 -4.48 -7.05
C THR A 327 -9.00 -3.25 -7.95
N GLY A 328 -9.31 -2.06 -7.42
CA GLY A 328 -9.23 -0.81 -8.18
C GLY A 328 -10.46 -0.55 -9.07
N LEU A 329 -11.58 -1.21 -8.75
CA LEU A 329 -12.84 -1.04 -9.47
C LEU A 329 -13.72 0.02 -8.81
N SER A 330 -14.41 0.75 -9.67
CA SER A 330 -15.51 1.64 -9.34
C SER A 330 -16.84 1.04 -9.83
N LEU A 331 -17.95 1.61 -9.35
CA LEU A 331 -19.29 1.20 -9.79
C LEU A 331 -19.54 1.42 -11.29
N GLU A 332 -18.78 2.29 -11.95
CA GLU A 332 -18.95 2.62 -13.38
C GLU A 332 -18.35 1.56 -14.31
N ASP A 333 -17.52 0.68 -13.77
CA ASP A 333 -16.75 -0.31 -14.54
C ASP A 333 -17.51 -1.60 -14.73
N LEU A 334 -18.34 -1.93 -13.75
CA LEU A 334 -19.03 -3.20 -13.63
C LEU A 334 -19.85 -3.55 -14.87
N PRO A 335 -20.59 -2.63 -15.54
CA PRO A 335 -21.30 -2.97 -16.76
C PRO A 335 -20.41 -3.52 -17.89
N GLN A 336 -19.15 -3.08 -17.94
CA GLN A 336 -18.18 -3.50 -18.97
C GLN A 336 -17.54 -4.85 -18.67
N LEU A 337 -17.67 -5.35 -17.43
CA LEU A 337 -17.16 -6.65 -17.01
C LEU A 337 -18.23 -7.75 -17.05
N ARG A 338 -19.49 -7.42 -17.36
CA ARG A 338 -20.62 -8.35 -17.29
C ARG A 338 -20.41 -9.63 -18.11
N ASP A 339 -19.73 -9.53 -19.24
CA ASP A 339 -19.56 -10.65 -20.17
C ASP A 339 -18.43 -11.62 -19.76
N VAL A 340 -17.54 -11.21 -18.86
CA VAL A 340 -16.44 -12.03 -18.33
C VAL A 340 -16.70 -12.49 -16.88
N ILE A 341 -17.82 -12.10 -16.28
CA ILE A 341 -18.20 -12.44 -14.91
C ILE A 341 -19.38 -13.41 -14.92
N GLU A 342 -19.14 -14.64 -14.46
CA GLU A 342 -20.14 -15.69 -14.34
C GLU A 342 -20.85 -15.60 -12.97
N PRO A 343 -22.17 -15.32 -12.90
CA PRO A 343 -22.84 -15.06 -11.63
C PRO A 343 -22.80 -16.19 -10.60
N GLU A 344 -22.53 -17.41 -11.03
CA GLU A 344 -22.42 -18.58 -10.19
C GLU A 344 -21.07 -18.70 -9.49
N ARG A 345 -20.05 -17.96 -9.92
CA ARG A 345 -18.64 -18.12 -9.47
C ARG A 345 -18.01 -16.90 -8.83
N TRP A 346 -18.71 -15.78 -8.86
CA TRP A 346 -18.18 -14.49 -8.45
C TRP A 346 -19.03 -13.89 -7.33
N MET A 347 -18.37 -13.11 -6.49
CA MET A 347 -19.01 -12.21 -5.53
C MET A 347 -18.30 -10.87 -5.51
N ALA A 348 -18.96 -9.84 -4.98
CA ALA A 348 -18.38 -8.53 -4.83
C ALA A 348 -18.31 -8.08 -3.36
N GLY A 349 -17.21 -7.41 -3.02
CA GLY A 349 -17.10 -6.59 -1.81
C GLY A 349 -17.36 -5.13 -2.13
N VAL A 350 -18.04 -4.43 -1.23
CA VAL A 350 -18.28 -2.98 -1.36
C VAL A 350 -18.00 -2.27 -0.05
N GLN A 351 -17.10 -1.30 -0.09
CA GLN A 351 -16.77 -0.46 1.06
C GLN A 351 -16.20 0.88 0.59
N TRP A 352 -16.58 1.98 1.23
CA TRP A 352 -16.07 3.33 0.90
C TRP A 352 -16.18 3.76 -0.59
N ASP A 353 -17.21 3.29 -1.28
CA ASP A 353 -17.45 3.49 -2.73
C ASP A 353 -16.46 2.73 -3.66
N GLU A 354 -15.57 1.93 -3.09
CA GLU A 354 -14.74 0.98 -3.83
C GLU A 354 -15.47 -0.36 -4.00
N VAL A 355 -15.10 -1.07 -5.06
CA VAL A 355 -15.61 -2.40 -5.38
C VAL A 355 -14.43 -3.36 -5.55
N TRP A 356 -14.57 -4.55 -4.98
CA TRP A 356 -13.68 -5.69 -5.21
C TRP A 356 -14.49 -6.83 -5.80
N LEU A 357 -13.90 -7.59 -6.72
CA LEU A 357 -14.49 -8.83 -7.22
C LEU A 357 -13.65 -10.00 -6.74
N LEU A 358 -14.30 -10.99 -6.14
CA LEU A 358 -13.70 -12.26 -5.74
C LEU A 358 -14.33 -13.36 -6.57
N GLY A 359 -13.50 -14.16 -7.23
CA GLY A 359 -13.91 -15.26 -8.10
C GLY A 359 -13.32 -16.60 -7.66
N GLY A 360 -13.92 -17.68 -8.14
CA GLY A 360 -13.47 -19.05 -7.88
C GLY A 360 -13.98 -19.62 -6.55
N PRO A 361 -13.35 -20.68 -6.02
CA PRO A 361 -13.78 -21.35 -4.79
C PRO A 361 -14.07 -20.43 -3.60
N PRO A 362 -13.27 -19.37 -3.32
CA PRO A 362 -13.51 -18.55 -2.13
C PRO A 362 -14.73 -17.63 -2.25
N ALA A 363 -15.24 -17.40 -3.46
CA ALA A 363 -16.50 -16.70 -3.66
C ALA A 363 -17.72 -17.58 -3.32
N LEU A 364 -17.56 -18.91 -3.39
CA LEU A 364 -18.61 -19.89 -3.12
C LEU A 364 -18.71 -20.26 -1.63
N ASP A 365 -17.57 -20.24 -0.94
CA ASP A 365 -17.47 -20.47 0.50
C ASP A 365 -16.82 -19.26 1.20
N PRO A 366 -17.53 -18.12 1.28
CA PRO A 366 -16.98 -16.91 1.89
C PRO A 366 -16.79 -17.07 3.40
N PRO A 367 -15.85 -16.32 4.01
CA PRO A 367 -15.63 -16.31 5.45
C PRO A 367 -16.91 -16.03 6.25
N LEU A 368 -17.03 -16.66 7.44
CA LEU A 368 -18.20 -16.50 8.32
C LEU A 368 -18.41 -15.05 8.77
N GLU A 369 -17.34 -14.26 8.82
CA GLU A 369 -17.33 -12.83 9.10
C GLU A 369 -18.26 -12.05 8.16
N TRP A 370 -18.35 -12.47 6.89
CA TRP A 370 -19.17 -11.80 5.86
C TRP A 370 -20.66 -12.16 5.95
N SER A 371 -21.03 -13.10 6.84
CA SER A 371 -22.42 -13.44 7.13
C SER A 371 -23.03 -12.60 8.25
N ARG A 372 -22.26 -11.72 8.89
CA ARG A 372 -22.76 -10.85 9.97
C ARG A 372 -23.77 -9.84 9.43
N PRO A 373 -24.80 -9.44 10.19
CA PRO A 373 -25.83 -8.49 9.72
C PRO A 373 -25.28 -7.18 9.16
N GLN A 374 -24.13 -6.70 9.67
CA GLN A 374 -23.47 -5.49 9.19
C GLN A 374 -22.78 -5.67 7.83
N ALA A 375 -22.39 -6.89 7.48
CA ALA A 375 -21.78 -7.24 6.19
C ALA A 375 -22.84 -7.58 5.12
N VAL A 376 -24.11 -7.72 5.50
CA VAL A 376 -25.20 -8.04 4.56
C VAL A 376 -25.92 -6.76 4.12
N PRO A 377 -26.06 -6.49 2.81
CA PRO A 377 -26.78 -5.30 2.33
C PRO A 377 -28.30 -5.39 2.57
N LEU A 378 -28.96 -4.23 2.68
CA LEU A 378 -30.40 -4.07 3.00
C LEU A 378 -31.36 -4.90 2.12
N ARG A 379 -30.94 -5.35 0.93
CA ARG A 379 -31.75 -6.13 -0.02
C ARG A 379 -31.00 -7.32 -0.59
N ALA A 380 -30.12 -7.95 0.19
CA ALA A 380 -29.47 -9.18 -0.24
C ALA A 380 -30.52 -10.19 -0.70
N ARG A 381 -30.51 -10.53 -2.01
CA ARG A 381 -31.32 -11.64 -2.51
C ARG A 381 -30.77 -12.88 -1.84
N SER A 382 -31.56 -13.53 -0.99
CA SER A 382 -31.24 -14.88 -0.53
C SER A 382 -31.28 -15.78 -1.76
N ARG A 383 -30.13 -16.08 -2.38
CA ARG A 383 -30.01 -17.33 -3.13
C ARG A 383 -30.14 -18.42 -2.07
N ALA A 384 -31.35 -18.95 -1.93
CA ALA A 384 -31.59 -20.12 -1.11
C ALA A 384 -30.57 -21.19 -1.54
N ARG A 385 -29.74 -21.65 -0.60
CA ARG A 385 -29.00 -22.91 -0.78
C ARG A 385 -30.08 -23.98 -1.00
N VAL A 386 -30.30 -24.36 -2.26
CA VAL A 386 -31.14 -25.50 -2.59
C VAL A 386 -30.26 -26.73 -2.39
N GLY A 387 -30.50 -27.41 -1.26
CA GLY A 387 -30.35 -28.85 -1.04
C GLY A 387 -29.01 -29.48 -1.39
#